data_AF-A0A431UJ36-F1
#
_entry.id   AF-A0A431UJ36-F1
#
_cell.length_a   1.000
_cell.length_b   1.000
_cell.length_c   1.000
_cell.angle_alpha   90.00
_cell.angle_beta   90.00
_cell.angle_gamma   90.00
#
_symmetry.space_group_name_H-M   'P 1'
#
loop_
_entity.id
_entity.type
_entity.pdbx_description
1 polymer ?
#
loop_
_entity_poly.entity_id
_entity_poly.type
_entity_poly.pdbx_seq_one_letter_code
_entity_poly.pdbx_strand_id
1 'polypeptide(L)'
;MNRTLSLGLLLGTVLATTACARAAEESSAAPVASEAPAPAQASPAKVDPALPVAIVHKTASCGCCGIWVDHLKAAGFQVDVRDTDDMNPIKVRLGVPVGKASCHTAEIGGYVVEGHIPAEDIKRLLAERPAARGLVLPGMPAGSPGMEMPDGYVQPYTVELVRTDGSTEPFAQHGQGG
;
A
#
# COMPACT_ATOMS: atom_id res chain seq x y z
N MET A 1 -1.73 65.57 -34.93
CA MET A 1 -0.81 66.69 -34.59
C MET A 1 -0.37 66.48 -33.16
N ASN A 2 0.89 66.39 -32.74
CA ASN A 2 2.21 66.25 -33.36
C ASN A 2 3.16 65.92 -32.18
N ARG A 3 3.96 64.84 -32.29
CA ARG A 3 5.41 64.74 -31.94
C ARG A 3 5.80 64.97 -30.45
N THR A 4 6.74 64.26 -29.81
CA THR A 4 8.03 63.74 -30.29
C THR A 4 8.65 62.80 -29.25
N LEU A 5 9.30 61.71 -29.70
CA LEU A 5 10.21 60.84 -28.93
C LEU A 5 11.64 61.42 -28.89
N SER A 6 12.41 61.08 -27.84
CA SER A 6 13.89 60.94 -27.76
C SER A 6 14.18 60.14 -26.47
N LEU A 7 14.63 58.88 -26.39
CA LEU A 7 15.78 58.14 -26.94
C LEU A 7 17.16 58.76 -26.61
N GLY A 8 17.74 58.28 -25.51
CA GLY A 8 19.13 58.52 -25.11
C GLY A 8 19.99 57.28 -25.39
N LEU A 9 20.97 57.47 -26.27
CA LEU A 9 21.90 56.50 -26.82
C LEU A 9 23.19 56.50 -25.98
N LEU A 10 23.67 55.35 -25.51
CA LEU A 10 25.03 55.19 -24.99
C LEU A 10 25.83 54.28 -25.92
N LEU A 11 26.77 54.91 -26.61
CA LEU A 11 27.82 54.35 -27.46
C LEU A 11 28.88 53.66 -26.60
N GLY A 12 29.45 52.56 -27.11
CA GLY A 12 30.67 51.96 -26.57
C GLY A 12 30.97 50.61 -27.21
N THR A 13 31.34 50.61 -28.50
CA THR A 13 32.70 50.30 -28.99
C THR A 13 32.90 48.84 -29.39
N VAL A 14 32.95 48.67 -30.71
CA VAL A 14 33.31 47.44 -31.43
C VAL A 14 34.84 47.30 -31.42
N LEU A 15 35.34 46.14 -30.99
CA LEU A 15 36.64 45.63 -31.41
C LEU A 15 36.42 44.26 -32.07
N ALA A 16 36.56 44.25 -33.39
CA ALA A 16 36.63 43.05 -34.20
C ALA A 16 38.10 42.70 -34.42
N THR A 17 38.53 41.50 -34.02
CA THR A 17 39.75 40.91 -34.56
C THR A 17 39.62 39.40 -34.69
N THR A 18 39.93 38.95 -35.92
CA THR A 18 40.60 37.71 -36.30
C THR A 18 39.84 36.39 -36.18
N ALA A 19 39.35 35.95 -37.34
CA ALA A 19 39.06 34.56 -37.66
C ALA A 19 40.34 33.72 -37.67
N CYS A 20 40.29 32.58 -36.98
CA CYS A 20 41.07 31.39 -37.32
C CYS A 20 40.06 30.25 -37.43
N ALA A 21 39.76 29.84 -38.66
CA ALA A 21 39.12 28.56 -38.92
C ALA A 21 40.13 27.46 -38.59
N ARG A 22 39.77 26.55 -37.68
CA ARG A 22 40.37 25.22 -37.62
C ARG A 22 39.27 24.20 -37.38
N ALA A 23 39.20 23.30 -38.37
CA ALA A 23 38.63 21.97 -38.40
C ALA A 23 37.78 21.54 -37.20
N ALA A 24 36.52 21.22 -37.50
CA ALA A 24 35.79 20.21 -36.78
C ALA A 24 36.63 18.93 -36.72
N GLU A 25 37.06 18.54 -35.52
CA GLU A 25 37.31 17.16 -35.19
C GLU A 25 36.09 16.70 -34.36
N GLU A 26 35.17 16.04 -35.06
CA GLU A 26 34.14 15.21 -34.47
C GLU A 26 34.79 14.13 -33.61
N SER A 27 34.90 14.39 -32.30
CA SER A 27 35.05 13.31 -31.33
C SER A 27 33.70 12.64 -31.17
N SER A 28 33.49 11.60 -31.99
CA SER A 28 32.40 10.65 -31.86
C SER A 28 32.51 9.92 -30.53
N ALA A 29 32.02 10.54 -29.45
CA ALA A 29 31.72 9.84 -28.22
C ALA A 29 30.47 8.98 -28.45
N ALA A 30 30.69 7.66 -28.52
CA ALA A 30 29.62 6.66 -28.55
C ALA A 30 28.66 6.90 -27.37
N PRO A 31 27.35 6.70 -27.53
CA PRO A 31 26.42 6.77 -26.42
C PRO A 31 26.76 5.61 -25.49
N VAL A 32 27.28 5.90 -24.30
CA VAL A 32 27.24 4.94 -23.20
C VAL A 32 25.77 4.81 -22.82
N ALA A 33 25.14 3.76 -23.35
CA ALA A 33 23.85 3.31 -22.89
C ALA A 33 24.01 3.00 -21.38
N SER A 34 23.47 3.88 -20.55
CA SER A 34 23.30 3.60 -19.13
C SER A 34 22.23 2.53 -19.06
N GLU A 35 22.67 1.28 -19.00
CA GLU A 35 21.81 0.14 -18.79
C GLU A 35 21.17 0.30 -17.42
N ALA A 36 19.90 0.69 -17.41
CA ALA A 36 19.11 0.76 -16.20
C ALA A 36 19.16 -0.62 -15.53
N PRO A 37 19.42 -0.72 -14.22
CA PRO A 37 19.46 -2.01 -13.54
C PRO A 37 18.12 -2.72 -13.74
N ALA A 38 18.17 -3.93 -14.27
CA ALA A 38 17.00 -4.79 -14.40
C ALA A 38 16.31 -4.93 -13.03
N PRO A 39 14.97 -4.95 -12.97
CA PRO A 39 14.26 -5.10 -11.70
C PRO A 39 14.71 -6.41 -11.03
N ALA A 40 15.15 -6.30 -9.78
CA ALA A 40 15.45 -7.45 -8.94
C ALA A 40 14.18 -8.31 -8.86
N GLN A 41 14.22 -9.50 -9.45
CA GLN A 41 13.13 -10.46 -9.38
C GLN A 41 13.04 -10.95 -7.93
N ALA A 42 12.08 -10.44 -7.17
CA ALA A 42 11.75 -11.00 -5.86
C ALA A 42 11.32 -12.45 -6.08
N SER A 43 11.99 -13.40 -5.42
CA SER A 43 11.56 -14.79 -5.40
C SER A 43 10.08 -14.84 -4.97
N PRO A 44 9.22 -15.60 -5.67
CA PRO A 44 7.82 -15.68 -5.30
C PRO A 44 7.73 -16.22 -3.87
N ALA A 45 7.02 -15.50 -3.00
CA ALA A 45 6.68 -16.01 -1.68
C ALA A 45 6.03 -17.39 -1.83
N LYS A 46 6.47 -18.35 -1.02
CA LYS A 46 5.98 -19.73 -1.09
C LYS A 46 4.51 -19.74 -0.63
N VAL A 47 3.59 -20.00 -1.54
CA VAL A 47 2.18 -20.24 -1.21
C VAL A 47 2.05 -21.58 -0.50
N ASP A 48 1.31 -21.60 0.61
CA ASP A 48 0.97 -22.83 1.33
C ASP A 48 -0.36 -23.37 0.78
N PRO A 49 -0.36 -24.53 0.09
CA PRO A 49 -1.57 -25.11 -0.47
C PRO A 49 -2.58 -25.58 0.60
N ALA A 50 -2.18 -25.67 1.87
CA ALA A 50 -3.09 -26.02 2.96
C ALA A 50 -3.93 -24.81 3.44
N LEU A 51 -3.54 -23.59 3.10
CA LEU A 51 -4.30 -22.39 3.45
C LEU A 51 -5.38 -22.10 2.38
N PRO A 52 -6.59 -21.69 2.79
CA PRO A 52 -7.61 -21.25 1.84
C PRO A 52 -7.18 -19.95 1.14
N VAL A 53 -7.69 -19.73 -0.07
CA VAL A 53 -7.53 -18.45 -0.77
C VAL A 53 -8.19 -17.33 0.04
N ALA A 54 -7.47 -16.23 0.21
CA ALA A 54 -7.99 -15.01 0.80
C ALA A 54 -8.52 -14.08 -0.29
N ILE A 55 -9.83 -13.85 -0.30
CA ILE A 55 -10.45 -12.88 -1.20
C ILE A 55 -10.51 -11.55 -0.47
N VAL A 56 -9.78 -10.53 -0.93
CA VAL A 56 -9.65 -9.23 -0.24
C VAL A 56 -10.35 -8.15 -1.05
N HIS A 57 -11.35 -7.51 -0.44
CA HIS A 57 -12.06 -6.36 -1.00
C HIS A 57 -11.48 -5.07 -0.41
N LYS A 58 -11.05 -4.15 -1.27
CA LYS A 58 -10.51 -2.84 -0.87
C LYS A 58 -10.80 -1.78 -1.93
N THR A 59 -10.46 -0.52 -1.67
CA THR A 59 -10.37 0.47 -2.75
C THR A 59 -8.99 0.42 -3.42
N ALA A 60 -8.92 0.74 -4.70
CA ALA A 60 -7.67 0.75 -5.46
C ALA A 60 -6.64 1.73 -4.86
N SER A 61 -7.11 2.85 -4.29
CA SER A 61 -6.29 3.91 -3.72
C SER A 61 -5.85 3.69 -2.26
N CYS A 62 -6.33 2.64 -1.59
CA CYS A 62 -5.94 2.35 -0.20
C CYS A 62 -4.54 1.71 -0.11
N GLY A 63 -3.52 2.53 0.16
CA GLY A 63 -2.12 2.08 0.24
C GLY A 63 -1.86 1.06 1.37
N CYS A 64 -2.33 1.33 2.58
CA CYS A 64 -2.15 0.44 3.73
C CYS A 64 -2.81 -0.94 3.52
N CYS A 65 -3.96 -0.98 2.84
CA CYS A 65 -4.63 -2.22 2.44
C CYS A 65 -3.74 -3.07 1.51
N GLY A 66 -2.94 -2.44 0.64
CA GLY A 66 -1.97 -3.12 -0.21
C GLY A 66 -0.82 -3.75 0.59
N ILE A 67 -0.30 -3.02 1.58
CA ILE A 67 0.76 -3.54 2.46
C ILE A 67 0.25 -4.74 3.27
N TRP A 68 -0.99 -4.68 3.78
CA TRP A 68 -1.61 -5.80 4.47
C TRP A 68 -1.82 -7.03 3.55
N VAL A 69 -2.16 -6.83 2.27
CA VAL A 69 -2.20 -7.92 1.28
C VAL A 69 -0.82 -8.58 1.13
N ASP A 70 0.25 -7.79 1.10
CA ASP A 70 1.60 -8.33 1.00
C ASP A 70 2.03 -9.06 2.28
N HIS A 71 1.58 -8.61 3.45
CA HIS A 71 1.70 -9.36 4.71
C HIS A 71 1.03 -10.74 4.62
N LEU A 72 -0.18 -10.85 4.09
CA LEU A 72 -0.84 -12.14 3.90
C LEU A 72 -0.07 -13.05 2.93
N LYS A 73 0.40 -12.51 1.80
CA LYS A 73 1.22 -13.28 0.85
C LYS A 73 2.51 -13.78 1.48
N ALA A 74 3.20 -12.93 2.25
CA ALA A 74 4.40 -13.31 2.98
C ALA A 74 4.12 -14.39 4.03
N ALA A 75 2.91 -14.39 4.60
CA ALA A 75 2.45 -15.44 5.50
C ALA A 75 2.01 -16.74 4.77
N GLY A 76 2.10 -16.81 3.45
CA GLY A 76 1.83 -18.02 2.65
C GLY A 76 0.40 -18.14 2.11
N PHE A 77 -0.46 -17.13 2.33
CA PHE A 77 -1.79 -17.13 1.71
C PHE A 77 -1.70 -16.84 0.21
N GLN A 78 -2.48 -17.56 -0.59
CA GLN A 78 -2.86 -17.07 -1.90
C GLN A 78 -3.90 -15.96 -1.73
N VAL A 79 -3.68 -14.80 -2.34
CA VAL A 79 -4.57 -13.63 -2.19
C VAL A 79 -5.17 -13.23 -3.54
N ASP A 80 -6.49 -13.14 -3.61
CA ASP A 80 -7.28 -12.59 -4.72
C ASP A 80 -7.79 -11.20 -4.33
N VAL A 81 -7.25 -10.14 -4.94
CA VAL A 81 -7.60 -8.76 -4.64
C VAL A 81 -8.72 -8.28 -5.55
N ARG A 82 -9.79 -7.75 -4.95
CA ARG A 82 -10.97 -7.21 -5.63
C ARG A 82 -11.13 -5.74 -5.26
N ASP A 83 -10.73 -4.88 -6.18
CA ASP A 83 -10.92 -3.45 -6.01
C ASP A 83 -12.40 -3.06 -6.22
N THR A 84 -12.91 -2.19 -5.35
CA THR A 84 -14.25 -1.61 -5.42
C THR A 84 -14.18 -0.10 -5.17
N ASP A 85 -15.15 0.64 -5.70
CA ASP A 85 -15.31 2.07 -5.44
C ASP A 85 -16.05 2.34 -4.12
N ASP A 86 -16.89 1.40 -3.68
CA ASP A 86 -17.65 1.50 -2.42
C ASP A 86 -17.54 0.19 -1.62
N MET A 87 -16.99 0.31 -0.41
CA MET A 87 -16.82 -0.81 0.52
C MET A 87 -18.05 -1.08 1.38
N ASN A 88 -18.94 -0.10 1.57
CA ASN A 88 -20.06 -0.23 2.51
C ASN A 88 -21.02 -1.39 2.13
N PRO A 89 -21.43 -1.55 0.86
CA PRO A 89 -22.29 -2.67 0.47
C PRO A 89 -21.63 -4.04 0.73
N ILE A 90 -20.30 -4.13 0.56
CA ILE A 90 -19.53 -5.36 0.80
C ILE A 90 -19.55 -5.70 2.29
N LYS A 91 -19.25 -4.72 3.15
CA LYS A 91 -19.25 -4.89 4.61
C LYS A 91 -20.62 -5.33 5.13
N VAL A 92 -21.70 -4.70 4.65
CA VAL A 92 -23.08 -5.05 5.01
C VAL A 92 -23.41 -6.47 4.56
N ARG A 93 -23.11 -6.82 3.29
CA ARG A 93 -23.35 -8.16 2.74
C ARG A 93 -22.62 -9.25 3.52
N LEU A 94 -21.39 -8.98 3.95
CA LEU A 94 -20.56 -9.92 4.70
C LEU A 94 -20.91 -9.94 6.19
N GLY A 95 -21.77 -9.04 6.67
CA GLY A 95 -22.23 -9.03 8.06
C GLY A 95 -21.18 -8.51 9.04
N VAL A 96 -20.35 -7.56 8.61
CA VAL A 96 -19.48 -6.79 9.52
C VAL A 96 -20.37 -6.00 10.49
N PRO A 97 -20.22 -6.16 11.81
CA PRO A 97 -21.06 -5.45 12.77
C PRO A 97 -20.91 -3.93 12.69
N VAL A 98 -21.98 -3.21 13.01
CA VAL A 98 -21.98 -1.75 13.07
C VAL A 98 -20.91 -1.28 14.06
N GLY A 99 -20.13 -0.27 13.66
CA GLY A 99 -19.04 0.26 14.47
C GLY A 99 -17.77 -0.61 14.52
N LYS A 100 -17.74 -1.75 13.83
CA LYS A 100 -16.57 -2.63 13.74
C LYS A 100 -15.81 -2.54 12.41
N ALA A 101 -16.15 -1.55 11.58
CA ALA A 101 -15.59 -1.39 10.25
C ALA A 101 -14.13 -0.88 10.26
N SER A 102 -13.40 -1.26 9.22
CA SER A 102 -12.05 -0.82 8.85
C SER A 102 -11.99 -0.49 7.34
N CYS A 103 -10.80 -0.32 6.78
CA CYS A 103 -10.57 0.10 5.40
C CYS A 103 -10.81 -1.02 4.35
N HIS A 104 -10.65 -2.30 4.72
CA HIS A 104 -10.82 -3.44 3.82
C HIS A 104 -11.51 -4.62 4.53
N THR A 105 -11.99 -5.58 3.75
CA THR A 105 -12.66 -6.79 4.25
C THR A 105 -12.21 -7.99 3.42
N ALA A 106 -11.85 -9.09 4.08
CA ALA A 106 -11.48 -10.32 3.42
C ALA A 106 -12.43 -11.48 3.75
N GLU A 107 -12.59 -12.39 2.81
CA GLU A 107 -13.27 -13.68 2.99
C GLU A 107 -12.21 -14.78 2.92
N ILE A 108 -12.05 -15.54 4.00
CA ILE A 108 -10.96 -16.52 4.15
C ILE A 108 -11.50 -17.78 4.84
N GLY A 109 -11.52 -18.92 4.15
CA GLY A 109 -11.91 -20.21 4.76
C GLY A 109 -13.34 -20.26 5.34
N GLY A 110 -14.25 -19.44 4.81
CA GLY A 110 -15.62 -19.28 5.29
C GLY A 110 -15.80 -18.24 6.40
N TYR A 111 -14.73 -17.54 6.80
CA TYR A 111 -14.76 -16.46 7.77
C TYR A 111 -14.62 -15.09 7.11
N VAL A 112 -15.20 -14.08 7.76
CA VAL A 112 -14.97 -12.67 7.46
C VAL A 112 -13.78 -12.18 8.28
N VAL A 113 -12.86 -11.46 7.66
CA VAL A 113 -11.69 -10.84 8.31
C VAL A 113 -11.72 -9.35 7.97
N GLU A 114 -12.04 -8.52 8.96
CA GLU A 114 -12.23 -7.08 8.79
C GLU A 114 -11.04 -6.30 9.37
N GLY A 115 -10.34 -5.55 8.52
CA GLY A 115 -9.24 -4.69 8.91
C GLY A 115 -7.87 -5.36 9.03
N HIS A 116 -6.92 -4.61 9.58
CA HIS A 116 -5.48 -4.92 9.64
C HIS A 116 -5.13 -6.03 10.64
N ILE A 117 -5.76 -7.20 10.50
CA ILE A 117 -5.60 -8.34 11.41
C ILE A 117 -4.31 -9.09 11.11
N PRO A 118 -3.50 -9.47 12.12
CA PRO A 118 -2.30 -10.27 11.90
C PRO A 118 -2.59 -11.66 11.30
N ALA A 119 -1.68 -12.14 10.45
CA ALA A 119 -1.87 -13.37 9.69
C ALA A 119 -1.87 -14.59 10.62
N GLU A 120 -1.16 -14.53 11.74
CA GLU A 120 -1.15 -15.53 12.79
C GLU A 120 -2.52 -15.68 13.47
N ASP A 121 -3.24 -14.58 13.68
CA ASP A 121 -4.60 -14.63 14.25
C ASP A 121 -5.57 -15.26 13.27
N ILE A 122 -5.45 -14.94 11.98
CA ILE A 122 -6.24 -15.57 10.91
C ILE A 122 -5.94 -17.07 10.83
N LYS A 123 -4.66 -17.46 10.88
CA LYS A 123 -4.27 -18.87 10.89
C LYS A 123 -4.81 -19.60 12.12
N ARG A 124 -4.80 -18.97 13.29
CA ARG A 124 -5.39 -19.53 14.51
C ARG A 124 -6.89 -19.74 14.36
N LEU A 125 -7.62 -18.75 13.84
CA LEU A 125 -9.05 -18.87 13.52
C LEU A 125 -9.32 -20.06 12.59
N LEU A 126 -8.52 -20.21 11.53
CA LEU A 126 -8.66 -21.29 10.56
C LEU A 126 -8.30 -22.67 11.13
N ALA A 127 -7.39 -22.74 12.09
CA ALA A 127 -7.03 -23.98 12.78
C ALA A 127 -8.08 -24.40 13.81
N GLU A 128 -8.56 -23.46 14.63
CA GLU A 128 -9.53 -23.73 15.71
C GLU A 128 -10.95 -23.91 15.18
N ARG A 129 -11.27 -23.28 14.05
CA ARG A 129 -12.59 -23.31 13.39
C ARG A 129 -13.79 -23.10 14.34
N PRO A 130 -13.82 -22.03 15.16
CA PRO A 130 -14.97 -21.76 16.01
C PRO A 130 -16.24 -21.49 15.19
N ALA A 131 -17.40 -21.74 15.80
CA ALA A 131 -18.70 -21.35 15.25
C ALA A 131 -18.87 -19.82 15.37
N ALA A 132 -18.28 -19.10 14.43
CA ALA A 132 -18.19 -17.65 14.41
C ALA A 132 -18.37 -17.13 12.99
N ARG A 133 -18.67 -15.83 12.85
CA ARG A 133 -18.67 -15.15 11.56
C ARG A 133 -17.24 -14.81 11.12
N GLY A 134 -16.35 -14.51 12.06
CA GLY A 134 -14.93 -14.28 11.78
C GLY A 134 -14.30 -13.30 12.75
N LEU A 135 -13.34 -12.50 12.28
CA LEU A 135 -12.58 -11.56 13.10
C LEU A 135 -12.75 -10.11 12.61
N VAL A 136 -12.72 -9.17 13.55
CA VAL A 136 -12.71 -7.72 13.26
C VAL A 136 -11.60 -7.03 14.04
N LEU A 137 -10.95 -6.07 13.38
CA LEU A 137 -10.10 -5.05 14.00
C LEU A 137 -10.61 -3.67 13.56
N PRO A 138 -11.43 -3.01 14.38
CA PRO A 138 -12.04 -1.73 14.01
C PRO A 138 -11.01 -0.61 13.82
N GLY A 139 -11.28 0.29 12.87
CA GLY A 139 -10.39 1.41 12.57
C GLY A 139 -9.10 0.98 11.88
N MET A 140 -8.00 1.70 12.14
CA MET A 140 -6.67 1.40 11.58
C MET A 140 -5.59 1.68 12.65
N PRO A 141 -5.45 0.81 13.66
CA PRO A 141 -4.47 1.02 14.73
C PRO A 141 -3.04 1.11 14.20
N ALA A 142 -2.30 2.14 14.62
CA ALA A 142 -0.88 2.29 14.28
C ALA A 142 -0.08 1.06 14.78
N GLY A 143 0.83 0.56 13.94
CA GLY A 143 1.62 -0.63 14.20
C GLY A 143 0.91 -1.98 13.95
N SER A 144 -0.37 -1.99 13.57
CA SER A 144 -0.98 -3.21 12.99
C SER A 144 -0.38 -3.51 11.61
N PRO A 145 -0.45 -4.75 11.08
CA PRO A 145 0.17 -5.08 9.79
C PRO A 145 -0.38 -4.23 8.64
N GLY A 146 0.51 -3.60 7.87
CA GLY A 146 0.17 -2.59 6.87
C GLY A 146 -0.03 -1.18 7.40
N MET A 147 0.06 -0.99 8.71
CA MET A 147 0.01 0.30 9.43
C MET A 147 1.29 0.51 10.26
N GLU A 148 2.41 -0.09 9.89
CA GLU A 148 3.67 -0.01 10.61
C GLU A 148 4.16 1.43 10.73
N MET A 149 4.71 1.78 11.90
CA MET A 149 5.28 3.09 12.16
C MET A 149 6.81 3.08 12.02
N PRO A 150 7.45 4.13 11.47
CA PRO A 150 8.90 4.16 11.30
C PRO A 150 9.71 4.03 12.60
N ASP A 151 9.14 4.45 13.73
CA ASP A 151 9.73 4.36 15.07
C ASP A 151 9.43 3.02 15.76
N GLY A 152 8.71 2.11 15.10
CA GLY A 152 8.28 0.83 15.65
C GLY A 152 7.15 0.93 16.66
N TYR A 153 6.51 2.10 16.81
CA TYR A 153 5.39 2.25 17.72
C TYR A 153 4.21 1.36 17.31
N VAL A 154 3.63 0.67 18.30
CA VAL A 154 2.41 -0.11 18.16
C VAL A 154 1.38 0.43 19.15
N GLN A 155 0.28 0.98 18.63
CA GLN A 155 -0.89 1.31 19.43
C GLN A 155 -1.46 0.00 19.97
N PRO A 156 -1.72 -0.14 21.29
CA PRO A 156 -2.40 -1.32 21.79
C PRO A 156 -3.74 -1.53 21.10
N TYR A 157 -3.99 -2.73 20.61
CA TYR A 157 -5.25 -3.08 19.96
C TYR A 157 -5.70 -4.49 20.32
N THR A 158 -6.99 -4.74 20.12
CA THR A 158 -7.61 -6.05 20.33
C THR A 158 -8.29 -6.46 19.03
N VAL A 159 -7.89 -7.62 18.52
CA VAL A 159 -8.64 -8.33 17.49
C VAL A 159 -9.81 -9.01 18.19
N GLU A 160 -11.02 -8.84 17.68
CA GLU A 160 -12.23 -9.40 18.26
C GLU A 160 -12.80 -10.52 17.39
N LEU A 161 -13.31 -11.57 18.03
CA LEU A 161 -14.12 -12.60 17.40
C LEU A 161 -15.55 -12.11 17.28
N VAL A 162 -16.13 -12.24 16.09
CA VAL A 162 -17.54 -11.94 15.82
C VAL A 162 -18.34 -13.24 15.89
N ARG A 163 -19.23 -13.35 16.87
CA ARG A 163 -20.17 -14.47 16.99
C ARG A 163 -21.18 -14.47 15.85
N THR A 164 -21.88 -15.58 15.68
CA THR A 164 -22.92 -15.73 14.64
C THR A 164 -24.07 -14.73 14.79
N ASP A 165 -24.35 -14.28 16.01
CA ASP A 165 -25.35 -13.25 16.34
C ASP A 165 -24.86 -11.80 16.16
N GLY A 166 -23.59 -11.60 15.79
CA GLY A 166 -22.99 -10.29 15.57
C GLY A 166 -22.38 -9.64 16.82
N SER A 167 -22.52 -10.25 18.00
CA SER A 167 -21.79 -9.81 19.20
C SER A 167 -20.29 -10.09 19.07
N THR A 168 -19.46 -9.32 19.78
CA THR A 168 -18.01 -9.47 19.75
C THR A 168 -17.42 -9.87 21.09
N GLU A 169 -16.28 -10.54 21.06
CA GLU A 169 -15.44 -10.79 22.23
C GLU A 169 -13.95 -10.71 21.89
N PRO A 170 -13.06 -10.41 22.85
CA PRO A 170 -11.62 -10.39 22.60
C PRO A 170 -11.11 -11.74 22.08
N PHE A 171 -10.35 -11.72 20.99
CA PHE A 171 -9.68 -12.90 20.43
C PHE A 171 -8.18 -12.84 20.68
N ALA A 172 -7.53 -11.71 20.37
CA ALA A 172 -6.10 -11.50 20.59
C ALA A 172 -5.82 -10.05 20.99
N GLN A 173 -4.82 -9.84 21.83
CA GLN A 173 -4.33 -8.51 22.20
C GLN A 173 -2.91 -8.33 21.67
N HIS A 174 -2.64 -7.14 21.14
CA HIS A 174 -1.37 -6.78 20.52
C HIS A 174 -0.95 -5.39 20.99
N GLY A 175 0.35 -5.08 20.86
CA GLY A 175 0.90 -3.78 21.27
C GLY A 175 0.96 -3.56 22.79
N GLN A 176 0.76 -4.61 23.59
CA GLN A 176 1.02 -4.57 25.03
C GLN A 176 2.42 -5.14 25.31
N GLY A 177 3.36 -4.26 25.69
CA GLY A 177 4.65 -4.65 26.25
C GLY A 177 5.87 -4.25 25.42
N GLY A 178 6.58 -3.22 25.90
CA GLY A 178 8.01 -3.36 26.15
C GLY A 178 8.21 -3.88 27.57
#